data_AF-A0A4Q7V005-F1
#
_entry.id   AF-A0A4Q7V005-F1
#
_cell.length_a   1.000
_cell.length_b   1.000
_cell.length_c   1.000
_cell.angle_alpha   90.00
_cell.angle_beta   90.00
_cell.angle_gamma   90.00
#
_symmetry.space_group_name_H-M   'P 1'
#
loop_
_entity.id
_entity.type
_entity.pdbx_description
1 polymer ?
#
loop_
_entity_poly.entity_id
_entity_poly.type
_entity_poly.pdbx_seq_one_letter_code
_entity_poly.pdbx_strand_id
1 'polypeptide(L)' 'MTRSTETRREEYLPCLYCGQRYGPDDVALHTEPVHCGRCITCVDKPACFDCRLMYCVCDVHQYRG' A
#
# COMPACT_ATOMS: atom_id res chain seq x y z
N MET A 1 -34.28 4.05 13.86
CA MET A 1 -33.39 5.13 13.37
C MET A 1 -32.26 4.47 12.59
N THR A 2 -32.34 4.56 11.27
CA THR A 2 -31.38 3.98 10.32
C THR A 2 -30.06 4.72 10.45
N ARG A 3 -29.02 4.04 10.95
CA ARG A 3 -27.64 4.52 10.89
C ARG A 3 -27.19 4.40 9.44
N SER A 4 -27.53 5.41 8.64
CA SER A 4 -26.95 5.59 7.31
C SER A 4 -25.46 5.84 7.52
N THR A 5 -24.65 4.81 7.26
CA THR A 5 -23.23 4.93 7.01
C THR A 5 -23.03 5.64 5.67
N GLU A 6 -23.44 6.91 5.58
CA GLU A 6 -22.87 7.84 4.61
C GLU A 6 -21.50 8.25 5.13
N THR A 7 -20.59 7.27 5.20
CA THR A 7 -19.20 7.60 4.95
C THR A 7 -19.22 8.06 3.50
N ARG A 8 -19.11 9.38 3.35
CA ARG A 8 -18.72 10.11 2.16
C ARG A 8 -18.21 9.14 1.10
N ARG A 9 -18.74 9.20 -0.13
CA ARG A 9 -18.12 8.57 -1.31
C ARG A 9 -16.77 9.23 -1.56
N GLU A 10 -15.86 9.11 -0.60
CA GLU A 10 -14.43 9.28 -0.74
C GLU A 10 -14.11 8.39 -1.92
N GLU A 11 -13.53 9.00 -2.95
CA GLU A 11 -13.27 8.34 -4.22
C GLU A 11 -12.20 7.29 -3.97
N TYR A 12 -12.62 6.12 -3.47
CA TYR A 12 -11.73 5.03 -3.13
C TYR A 12 -11.15 4.50 -4.45
N LEU A 13 -9.89 4.82 -4.70
CA LEU A 13 -9.17 4.47 -5.93
C LEU A 13 -8.68 3.03 -5.86
N PRO A 14 -8.74 2.26 -6.96
CA PRO A 14 -8.17 0.93 -7.00
C PRO A 14 -6.64 1.00 -7.04
N CYS A 15 -5.97 0.22 -6.20
CA CYS A 15 -4.52 0.07 -6.25
C CYS A 15 -4.12 -1.04 -7.22
N LEU A 16 -3.20 -0.74 -8.15
CA LEU A 16 -2.68 -1.71 -9.11
C LEU A 16 -1.72 -2.74 -8.52
N TYR A 17 -1.19 -2.49 -7.31
CA TYR A 17 -0.18 -3.34 -6.68
C TYR A 17 -0.80 -4.39 -5.75
N CYS A 18 -1.68 -3.97 -4.84
CA CYS A 18 -2.32 -4.86 -3.86
C CYS A 18 -3.78 -5.21 -4.21
N GLY A 19 -4.37 -4.56 -5.22
CA GLY A 19 -5.76 -4.76 -5.62
C GLY A 19 -6.82 -4.17 -4.67
N GLN A 20 -6.41 -3.60 -3.53
CA GLN A 20 -7.32 -2.95 -2.59
C GLN A 20 -7.75 -1.58 -3.09
N ARG A 21 -8.93 -1.13 -2.67
CA ARG A 21 -9.34 0.26 -2.85
C ARG A 21 -8.88 1.10 -1.66
N TYR A 22 -8.32 2.27 -1.91
CA TYR A 22 -7.76 3.14 -0.88
C TYR A 22 -8.38 4.53 -0.92
N GLY A 23 -8.58 5.11 0.25
CA GLY A 23 -9.18 6.43 0.43
C GLY A 23 -8.12 7.53 0.49
N PRO A 24 -8.52 8.79 0.72
CA PRO A 24 -7.60 9.93 0.84
C PRO A 24 -6.55 9.74 1.93
N ASP A 25 -6.90 9.09 3.04
CA ASP A 25 -5.99 8.86 4.17
C ASP A 25 -4.87 7.85 3.84
N ASP A 26 -5.11 6.97 2.87
CA ASP A 26 -4.20 5.90 2.46
C ASP A 26 -3.45 6.22 1.16
N VAL A 27 -3.68 7.39 0.54
CA VAL A 27 -3.08 7.76 -0.76
C VAL A 27 -1.56 7.61 -0.73
N ALA A 28 -0.90 8.07 0.34
CA ALA A 28 0.54 7.96 0.49
C ALA A 28 1.02 6.50 0.45
N LEU A 29 0.35 5.60 1.20
CA LEU A 29 0.70 4.18 1.26
C LEU A 29 0.56 3.46 -0.09
N HIS A 30 -0.29 3.97 -0.98
CA HIS A 30 -0.62 3.37 -2.27
C HIS A 30 0.04 4.05 -3.47
N THR A 31 0.55 5.27 -3.32
CA THR A 31 1.12 6.07 -4.42
C THR A 31 2.54 6.53 -4.20
N GLU A 32 2.96 6.76 -2.95
CA GLU A 32 4.33 7.22 -2.69
C GLU A 32 5.32 6.05 -2.76
N PRO A 33 6.38 6.17 -3.57
CA PRO A 33 7.38 5.13 -3.69
C PRO A 33 8.16 4.98 -2.39
N VAL A 34 8.44 3.74 -2.01
CA VAL A 34 9.38 3.45 -0.93
C VAL A 34 10.81 3.39 -1.47
N HIS A 35 11.72 4.04 -0.77
CA HIS A 35 13.15 4.01 -1.09
C HIS A 35 13.84 2.84 -0.38
N CYS A 36 13.39 1.62 -0.70
CA CYS A 36 13.98 0.38 -0.22
C CYS A 36 15.35 0.14 -0.90
N GLY A 37 16.40 0.85 -0.47
CA GLY A 37 17.65 1.00 -1.23
C GLY A 37 18.34 -0.27 -1.75
N ARG A 38 18.11 -1.46 -1.18
CA ARG A 38 18.73 -2.73 -1.61
C ARG A 38 17.81 -3.69 -2.34
N CYS A 39 16.49 -3.55 -2.23
CA CYS A 39 15.56 -4.50 -2.83
C CYS A 39 15.10 -4.01 -4.20
N ILE A 40 15.59 -4.61 -5.28
CA ILE A 40 15.23 -4.23 -6.66
C ILE A 40 13.75 -4.48 -7.00
N THR A 41 13.04 -5.25 -6.18
CA THR A 41 11.64 -5.61 -6.43
C THR A 41 10.67 -4.61 -5.81
N CYS A 42 10.93 -4.10 -4.61
CA CYS A 42 10.08 -3.08 -3.99
C CYS A 42 10.62 -1.65 -4.05
N VAL A 43 11.86 -1.42 -4.52
CA VAL A 43 12.30 -0.06 -4.82
C VAL A 43 11.32 0.59 -5.81
N ASP A 44 10.97 1.84 -5.53
CA ASP A 44 10.02 2.64 -6.32
C ASP A 44 8.60 2.05 -6.40
N LYS A 45 8.28 1.06 -5.57
CA LYS A 45 6.91 0.56 -5.39
C LYS A 45 6.29 1.23 -4.16
N PRO A 46 4.96 1.29 -4.06
CA PRO A 46 4.32 1.84 -2.88
C PRO A 46 4.43 0.91 -1.68
N ALA A 47 4.21 1.44 -0.48
CA ALA A 47 4.29 0.70 0.77
C ALA A 47 3.32 -0.50 0.81
N CYS A 48 2.18 -0.42 0.14
CA CYS A 48 1.22 -1.53 0.05
C CYS A 48 1.68 -2.74 -0.82
N PHE A 49 2.76 -2.60 -1.60
CA PHE A 49 3.25 -3.68 -2.45
C PHE A 49 3.95 -4.77 -1.63
N ASP A 50 3.54 -6.02 -1.81
CA ASP A 50 4.19 -7.16 -1.16
C ASP A 50 5.27 -7.76 -2.06
N CYS A 51 6.54 -7.52 -1.73
CA CYS A 51 7.66 -8.04 -2.51
C CYS A 51 7.85 -9.56 -2.39
N ARG A 52 7.35 -10.20 -1.32
CA ARG A 52 7.50 -11.64 -1.00
C ARG A 52 8.91 -12.21 -1.07
N LEU A 53 9.92 -11.37 -1.24
CA LEU A 53 11.30 -11.81 -1.30
C LEU A 53 11.79 -12.09 0.12
N MET A 54 12.19 -13.33 0.34
CA MET A 54 12.71 -13.81 1.63
C MET A 54 13.92 -13.01 2.12
N TYR A 55 14.65 -12.38 1.21
CA TYR A 55 15.84 -11.58 1.46
C TYR A 55 15.61 -10.06 1.37
N CYS A 56 14.34 -9.61 1.35
CA CYS A 56 14.05 -8.18 1.41
C CYS A 56 14.52 -7.61 2.75
N VAL A 57 15.42 -6.63 2.70
CA VAL A 57 15.94 -5.91 3.88
C VAL A 57 15.28 -4.55 4.08
N CYS A 58 14.14 -4.30 3.43
CA CYS A 58 13.42 -3.05 3.59
C CYS A 58 12.64 -3.04 4.89
N ASP A 59 12.78 -1.97 5.69
CA ASP A 59 12.04 -1.82 6.94
C ASP A 59 10.51 -1.74 6.71
N VAL A 60 10.08 -1.36 5.50
CA VAL A 60 8.67 -1.30 5.12
C VAL A 60 8.09 -2.70 4.84
N HIS A 61 8.89 -3.60 4.27
CA HIS A 61 8.47 -4.93 3.81
C HIS A 61 9.24 -6.04 4.51
N GLN A 62 9.52 -5.86 5.81
CA GLN A 62 10.22 -6.86 6.61
C GLN A 62 9.56 -8.21 6.38
N TYR A 63 10.36 -9.19 5.95
CA TYR A 63 9.90 -10.54 5.70
C TYR A 63 9.23 -11.09 6.96
N ARG A 64 7.90 -11.18 6.94
CA ARG A 64 7.12 -11.91 7.94
C ARG A 64 7.04 -13.34 7.45
N GLY A 65 8.02 -14.15 7.88
CA GLY A 65 8.04 -15.59 7.64
C GLY A 65 6.81 -16.30 8.19
#